data_AF-A0A0Q8E9T8-F1
#
_entry.id   AF-A0A0Q8E9T8-F1
#
_cell.length_a   1.000
_cell.length_b   1.000
_cell.length_c   1.000
_cell.angle_alpha   90.00
_cell.angle_beta   90.00
_cell.angle_gamma   90.00
#
_symmetry.space_group_name_H-M   'P 1'
#
loop_
_entity.id
_entity.type
_entity.pdbx_description
1 polymer ?
#
loop_
_entity_poly.entity_id
_entity_poly.type
_entity_poly.pdbx_seq_one_letter_code
_entity_poly.pdbx_strand_id
1 'polypeptide(L)' 'MLAGLTPAQQATIHTMENFHWHLKFVRRPIFKVPVPVLFNRAGDRYVVVNEDGTIDENPALVLRD' A
#
# COMPACT_ATOMS: atom_id res chain seq x y z
N MET A 1 0.19 -10.38 -7.58
CA MET A 1 0.73 -9.59 -6.44
C MET A 1 -0.22 -9.49 -5.25
N LEU A 2 -1.54 -9.70 -5.41
CA LEU A 2 -2.55 -9.54 -4.35
C LEU A 2 -2.74 -10.75 -3.39
N ALA A 3 -1.99 -11.84 -3.57
CA ALA A 3 -2.17 -13.05 -2.78
C ALA A 3 -1.87 -12.82 -1.28
N GLY A 4 -2.83 -13.13 -0.40
CA GLY A 4 -2.71 -12.96 1.05
C GLY A 4 -3.05 -11.56 1.56
N LEU A 5 -3.58 -10.68 0.72
CA LEU A 5 -4.17 -9.40 1.15
C LEU A 5 -5.60 -9.60 1.64
N THR A 6 -6.02 -8.83 2.62
CA THR A 6 -7.41 -8.83 3.09
C THR A 6 -8.35 -8.30 2.01
N PRO A 7 -9.65 -8.63 2.04
CA PRO A 7 -10.64 -8.06 1.14
C PRO A 7 -10.69 -6.52 1.21
N ALA A 8 -10.53 -5.96 2.42
CA ALA A 8 -10.50 -4.51 2.62
C ALA A 8 -9.29 -3.88 1.92
N GLN A 9 -8.09 -4.47 2.05
CA GLN A 9 -6.90 -4.04 1.31
C GLN A 9 -7.10 -4.08 -0.20
N GLN A 10 -7.67 -5.17 -0.72
CA GLN A 10 -7.92 -5.32 -2.15
C GLN A 10 -8.91 -4.27 -2.68
N ALA A 11 -9.99 -4.01 -1.94
CA ALA A 11 -10.97 -2.97 -2.29
C ALA A 11 -10.34 -1.57 -2.30
N THR A 12 -9.51 -1.24 -1.32
CA THR A 12 -8.79 0.03 -1.27
C THR A 12 -7.80 0.16 -2.42
N ILE A 13 -7.01 -0.88 -2.72
CA ILE A 13 -6.08 -0.88 -3.86
C ILE A 13 -6.84 -0.60 -5.16
N HIS A 14 -7.92 -1.33 -5.41
CA HIS A 14 -8.71 -1.15 -6.63
C HIS A 14 -9.29 0.26 -6.73
N THR A 15 -9.73 0.83 -5.61
CA THR A 15 -10.21 2.22 -5.55
C THR A 15 -9.08 3.19 -5.89
N MET A 16 -7.90 3.01 -5.29
CA MET A 16 -6.73 3.86 -5.50
C MET A 16 -6.19 3.78 -6.94
N GLU A 17 -6.28 2.61 -7.59
CA GLU A 17 -5.91 2.44 -9.01
C GLU A 17 -6.72 3.38 -9.92
N ASN A 18 -7.98 3.64 -9.60
CA ASN A 18 -8.81 4.61 -10.33
C ASN A 18 -8.32 6.06 -10.17
N PHE A 19 -7.56 6.35 -9.10
CA PHE A 19 -6.93 7.65 -8.85
C PHE A 19 -5.46 7.70 -9.31
N HIS A 20 -5.06 6.83 -10.24
CA HIS A 20 -3.69 6.74 -10.77
C HIS A 20 -2.62 6.44 -9.71
N TRP A 21 -3.01 5.74 -8.65
CA TRP A 21 -2.04 5.09 -7.78
C TRP A 21 -1.77 3.69 -8.28
N HIS A 22 -0.57 3.18 -8.03
CA HIS A 22 -0.19 1.85 -8.50
C HIS A 22 0.50 1.07 -7.38
N LEU A 23 0.11 -0.20 -7.22
CA LEU A 23 0.77 -1.13 -6.32
C LEU A 23 2.20 -1.38 -6.80
N LYS A 24 3.19 -0.93 -6.02
CA LYS A 24 4.60 -1.09 -6.37
C LYS A 24 5.15 -2.42 -5.85
N PHE A 25 4.87 -2.73 -4.58
CA PHE A 25 5.23 -3.99 -3.95
C PHE A 25 4.39 -4.23 -2.69
N VAL A 26 4.48 -5.45 -2.14
CA VAL A 26 3.83 -5.84 -0.88
C VAL A 26 4.92 -6.26 0.10
N ARG A 27 5.01 -5.60 1.25
CA ARG A 27 5.91 -6.01 2.34
C ARG A 27 5.31 -7.23 3.05
N ARG A 28 6.14 -8.25 3.31
CA ARG A 28 5.71 -9.49 3.98
C ARG A 28 6.60 -9.77 5.19
N PRO A 29 6.37 -9.10 6.34
CA PRO A 29 7.05 -9.44 7.57
C PRO A 29 6.63 -10.83 8.04
N ILE A 30 7.56 -11.58 8.64
CA ILE A 30 7.25 -12.90 9.20
C ILE A 30 6.21 -12.72 10.33
N PHE A 31 5.15 -13.54 10.31
CA PHE A 31 4.03 -13.52 11.27
C PHE A 31 3.19 -12.23 11.30
N LYS A 32 3.23 -11.39 10.25
CA LYS A 32 2.34 -10.22 10.13
C LYS A 32 1.54 -10.27 8.83
N VAL A 33 0.42 -9.54 8.82
CA VAL A 33 -0.36 -9.35 7.60
C VAL A 33 0.49 -8.62 6.56
N PRO A 34 0.44 -9.03 5.28
CA PRO A 34 1.15 -8.33 4.23
C PRO A 34 0.68 -6.87 4.13
N VAL A 35 1.62 -5.97 3.87
CA VAL A 35 1.37 -4.52 3.80
C VAL A 35 1.63 -4.04 2.36
N PRO A 36 0.57 -3.79 1.57
CA PRO A 36 0.67 -3.17 0.26
C PRO A 36 1.29 -1.78 0.34
N VAL A 37 2.16 -1.46 -0.62
CA VAL A 37 2.75 -0.13 -0.79
C VAL A 37 2.39 0.38 -2.18
N LEU A 38 1.65 1.49 -2.23
CA LEU A 38 1.24 2.13 -3.47
C LEU A 38 2.00 3.44 -3.65
N PHE A 39 2.25 3.78 -4.91
CA PHE A 39 2.85 5.06 -5.28
C PHE A 39 1.86 5.85 -6.14
N ASN A 40 1.87 7.17 -6.01
CA ASN A 40 1.09 8.01 -6.90
C ASN A 40 1.69 7.99 -8.32
N ARG A 41 0.98 8.60 -9.27
CA ARG A 41 1.39 8.69 -10.67
C ARG A 41 2.81 9.25 -10.87
N ALA A 42 3.21 10.24 -10.08
CA ALA A 42 4.51 10.90 -10.18
C ALA A 42 5.64 10.10 -9.51
N GLY A 43 5.32 9.16 -8.62
CA GLY A 43 6.28 8.37 -7.84
C GLY A 43 6.94 9.11 -6.69
N ASP A 44 6.54 10.36 -6.41
CA ASP A 44 7.07 11.21 -5.34
C ASP A 44 6.35 11.01 -4.01
N ARG A 45 5.16 10.38 -4.03
CA ARG A 45 4.40 10.01 -2.84
C ARG A 45 4.12 8.53 -2.83
N TYR A 46 4.12 7.97 -1.63
CA TYR A 46 3.74 6.59 -1.40
C TYR A 46 2.86 6.50 -0.17
N VAL A 47 2.02 5.46 -0.14
CA VAL A 47 1.14 5.15 0.98
C VAL A 47 1.19 3.65 1.26
N VAL A 48 0.80 3.27 2.47
CA VAL A 48 0.57 1.87 2.82
C VAL A 48 -0.91 1.62 3.08
N VAL A 49 -1.36 0.40 2.78
CA VAL A 49 -2.74 -0.02 3.08
C VAL A 49 -2.72 -0.97 4.27
N ASN A 50 -3.31 -0.56 5.37
CA ASN A 50 -3.39 -1.37 6.59
C ASN A 50 -4.34 -2.55 6.41
N GLU A 51 -4.34 -3.49 7.36
CA GLU A 51 -5.15 -4.71 7.30
C GLU A 51 -6.66 -4.43 7.14
N ASP A 52 -7.14 -3.35 7.75
CA ASP A 52 -8.53 -2.88 7.70
C ASP A 52 -8.88 -2.08 6.45
N GLY A 53 -7.93 -1.90 5.53
CA GLY A 53 -8.11 -1.13 4.29
C GLY A 53 -7.89 0.38 4.45
N THR A 54 -7.56 0.88 5.65
CA THR A 54 -7.19 2.29 5.83
C THR A 54 -5.87 2.59 5.14
N ILE A 55 -5.73 3.84 4.66
CA ILE A 55 -4.51 4.32 4.02
C ILE A 55 -3.71 5.09 5.07
N ASP A 56 -2.43 4.74 5.21
CA ASP A 56 -1.46 5.53 5.96
C ASP A 56 -0.53 6.25 4.97
N GLU A 57 -0.66 7.57 4.93
CA GLU A 57 0.10 8.48 4.07
C GLU A 57 1.40 8.98 4.71
N ASN A 58 1.59 8.71 6.00
CA ASN A 58 2.78 9.10 6.74
C ASN A 58 3.39 7.90 7.47
N PRO A 59 3.63 6.77 6.76
CA PRO A 59 4.33 5.66 7.38
C PRO A 59 5.70 6.20 7.78
N ALA A 60 6.12 5.98 9.04
CA ALA A 60 7.33 6.55 9.64
C ALA A 60 8.64 6.08 8.94
N LEU A 61 8.83 6.43 7.68
CA LEU A 61 9.96 6.11 6.83
C LEU A 61 10.62 7.43 6.48
N VAL A 62 11.71 7.71 7.18
CA VAL A 62 12.62 8.80 6.81
C VAL A 62 13.38 8.32 5.58
N LEU A 63 13.04 8.83 4.40
CA LEU A 63 13.90 8.76 3.22
C LEU A 63 15.10 9.68 3.49
N ARG A 64 16.31 9.12 3.63
CA ARG A 64 17.55 9.91 3.65
C ARG A 64 18.09 10.00 2.23
N ASP A 65 18.48 11.22 1.84
CA ASP A 65 19.20 11.58 0.60
C ASP A 65 20.54 10.84 0.51
#